data_AF-A0A2N7IPR2-F1
#
_entry.id   AF-A0A2N7IPR2-F1
#
_cell.length_a   1.000
_cell.length_b   1.000
_cell.length_c   1.000
_cell.angle_alpha   90.00
_cell.angle_beta   90.00
_cell.angle_gamma   90.00
#
_symmetry.space_group_name_H-M   'P 1'
#
loop_
_entity.id
_entity.type
_entity.pdbx_description
1 polymer ?
#
loop_
_entity_poly.entity_id
_entity_poly.type
_entity_poly.pdbx_seq_one_letter_code
_entity_poly.pdbx_strand_id
1 'polypeptide(L)' 'MSINTATNTEENTATIYEVLDKANKFTGFGVRLNGHAADEFGIDTDESFGNSEEAHDFAEQCKYEAGATIVWACTKPWWA' A
#
# COMPACT_ATOMS: atom_id res chain seq x y z
N MET A 1 -25.68 25.54 10.06
CA MET A 1 -24.33 25.08 10.41
C MET A 1 -23.93 24.10 9.32
N SER A 2 -23.17 24.57 8.33
CA SER A 2 -22.69 23.69 7.26
C SER A 2 -21.52 22.92 7.83
N ILE A 3 -21.71 21.63 8.07
CA ILE A 3 -20.63 20.72 8.41
C ILE A 3 -19.82 20.62 7.12
N ASN A 4 -18.76 21.42 7.01
CA ASN A 4 -17.72 21.18 6.03
C ASN A 4 -17.02 19.91 6.48
N THR A 5 -17.62 18.76 6.17
CA THR A 5 -16.91 17.50 6.18
C THR A 5 -15.91 17.63 5.05
N ALA A 6 -14.73 18.17 5.37
CA ALA A 6 -13.55 17.86 4.60
C ALA A 6 -13.35 16.36 4.80
N THR A 7 -14.04 15.56 3.99
CA THR A 7 -13.54 14.27 3.57
C THR A 7 -12.20 14.61 2.94
N ASN A 8 -11.15 14.65 3.75
CA ASN A 8 -9.88 14.12 3.29
C ASN A 8 -10.22 12.69 2.93
N THR A 9 -10.69 12.49 1.70
CA THR A 9 -10.72 11.20 1.06
C THR A 9 -9.24 10.87 0.90
N GLU A 10 -8.59 10.46 1.99
CA GLU A 10 -7.32 9.75 1.90
C GLU A 10 -7.64 8.59 0.98
N GLU A 11 -7.18 8.69 -0.27
CA GLU A 11 -7.53 7.74 -1.31
C GLU A 11 -7.19 6.36 -0.77
N ASN A 12 -8.22 5.53 -0.62
CA ASN A 12 -8.09 4.20 -0.03
C ASN A 12 -7.20 3.38 -0.95
N THR A 13 -5.92 3.28 -0.63
CA THR A 13 -4.89 2.81 -1.55
C THR A 13 -3.92 1.88 -0.84
N ALA A 14 -3.48 0.87 -1.57
CA ALA A 14 -2.39 -0.03 -1.19
C ALA A 14 -1.24 0.23 -2.16
N THR A 15 -0.25 1.00 -1.72
CA THR A 15 0.88 1.43 -2.54
C THR A 15 2.06 0.49 -2.35
N ILE A 16 2.46 -0.21 -3.40
CA ILE A 16 3.63 -1.08 -3.43
C ILE A 16 4.85 -0.24 -3.83
N TYR A 17 5.90 -0.24 -3.02
CA TYR A 17 7.16 0.49 -3.27
C TYR A 17 8.36 -0.42 -3.07
N GLU A 18 9.51 -0.04 -3.64
CA GLU A 18 10.78 -0.73 -3.40
C GLU A 18 11.39 -0.23 -2.08
N VAL A 19 11.76 -1.18 -1.22
CA VAL A 19 12.52 -0.90 0.00
C VAL A 19 13.99 -0.91 -0.37
N LEU A 20 14.66 0.19 -0.06
CA LEU A 20 16.09 0.37 -0.26
C LEU A 20 16.80 0.45 1.09
N ASP A 21 17.92 -0.24 1.25
CA ASP A 21 18.80 -0.06 2.40
C ASP A 21 19.45 1.34 2.41
N LYS A 22 20.08 1.73 3.52
CA LYS A 22 20.89 2.97 3.64
C LYS A 22 21.92 3.15 2.52
N ALA A 23 22.36 2.07 1.86
CA ALA A 23 23.23 2.10 0.69
C ALA A 23 22.51 2.27 -0.67
N ASN A 24 21.20 2.60 -0.69
CA ASN A 24 20.34 2.59 -1.88
C ASN A 24 20.34 1.25 -2.64
N LYS A 25 20.56 0.15 -1.92
CA LYS A 25 20.47 -1.20 -2.50
C LYS A 25 19.06 -1.72 -2.29
N PHE A 26 18.47 -2.26 -3.35
CA PHE A 26 17.19 -2.97 -3.27
C PHE A 26 17.28 -4.10 -2.24
N THR A 27 16.39 -4.06 -1.26
CA THR A 27 16.27 -5.07 -0.21
C THR A 27 14.96 -5.84 -0.27
N GLY A 28 13.91 -5.29 -0.87
CA GLY A 28 12.60 -5.91 -0.92
C GLY A 28 11.52 -4.95 -1.41
N PHE A 29 10.27 -5.31 -1.20
CA PHE A 29 9.11 -4.49 -1.51
C PHE A 29 8.32 -4.19 -0.24
N GLY A 30 7.73 -3.01 -0.15
CA GLY A 30 6.87 -2.62 0.96
C GLY A 30 5.48 -2.28 0.47
N VAL A 31 4.46 -2.50 1.30
CA VAL A 31 3.09 -2.07 1.03
C VAL A 31 2.67 -1.02 2.04
N ARG A 32 2.34 0.16 1.52
CA ARG A 32 1.84 1.29 2.30
C ARG A 32 0.34 1.42 2.08
N LEU A 33 -0.43 1.26 3.14
CA LEU A 33 -1.86 1.46 3.14
C LEU A 33 -2.21 2.92 3.45
N ASN A 34 -3.28 3.45 2.85
CA ASN A 34 -3.83 4.77 3.16
C ASN A 34 -5.35 4.68 3.25
N GLY A 35 -5.95 5.58 4.04
CA GLY A 35 -7.39 5.65 4.21
C GLY A 35 -7.97 4.43 4.93
N HIS A 36 -9.11 3.94 4.46
CA HIS A 36 -9.87 2.86 5.12
C HIS A 36 -9.08 1.55 5.29
N ALA A 37 -8.21 1.20 4.32
CA ALA A 37 -7.37 0.02 4.41
C ALA A 37 -6.34 0.10 5.53
N ALA A 38 -5.81 1.29 5.83
CA ALA A 38 -4.91 1.46 6.97
C ALA A 38 -5.67 1.31 8.30
N ASP A 39 -6.92 1.77 8.36
CA ASP A 39 -7.78 1.70 9.55
C ASP A 39 -8.26 0.26 9.85
N GLU A 40 -8.70 -0.47 8.82
CA GLU A 40 -9.19 -1.86 8.95
C GLU A 40 -8.09 -2.84 9.33
N PHE A 41 -6.92 -2.72 8.72
CA PHE A 41 -5.83 -3.67 8.93
C PHE A 41 -5.00 -3.33 10.18
N GLY A 42 -5.04 -2.09 10.68
CA GLY A 42 -4.39 -1.69 11.92
C GLY A 42 -2.87 -1.90 11.96
N ILE A 43 -2.25 -2.14 10.80
CA ILE A 43 -0.82 -2.37 10.66
C ILE A 43 -0.17 -1.01 10.55
N ASP A 44 0.96 -0.83 11.23
CA ASP A 44 1.85 0.32 11.13
C ASP A 44 2.49 0.35 9.73
N THR A 45 1.65 0.61 8.72
CA THR A 45 1.82 1.18 7.38
C THR A 45 3.10 0.88 6.58
N ASP A 46 3.81 -0.21 6.86
CA ASP A 46 5.06 -0.58 6.19
C ASP A 46 5.30 -2.09 6.39
N GLU A 47 4.54 -2.93 5.69
CA GLU A 47 4.85 -4.37 5.68
C GLU A 47 5.86 -4.63 4.56
N SER A 48 7.05 -5.09 4.95
CA SER A 48 8.17 -5.34 4.03
C SER A 48 8.26 -6.82 3.66
N PHE A 49 8.18 -7.09 2.37
CA PHE A 49 8.21 -8.41 1.74
C PHE A 49 9.53 -8.64 0.99
N GLY A 50 9.92 -9.92 0.88
CA GLY A 50 11.16 -10.32 0.19
C GLY A 50 11.06 -10.22 -1.34
N ASN A 51 9.85 -10.28 -1.90
CA ASN A 51 9.60 -10.17 -3.33
C ASN A 51 8.31 -9.37 -3.63
N SER A 52 8.15 -9.00 -4.90
CA SER A 52 7.00 -8.21 -5.38
C SER A 52 5.70 -9.01 -5.44
N GLU A 53 5.77 -10.34 -5.53
CA GLU A 53 4.60 -11.22 -5.58
C GLU A 53 3.86 -11.21 -4.23
N GLU A 54 4.61 -11.36 -3.13
CA GLU A 54 4.09 -11.27 -1.77
C GLU A 54 3.49 -9.89 -1.48
N ALA A 55 4.18 -8.81 -1.89
CA ALA A 55 3.66 -7.45 -1.75
C ALA A 55 2.38 -7.21 -2.56
N HIS A 56 2.26 -7.83 -3.75
CA HIS A 56 1.03 -7.74 -4.54
C HIS A 56 -0.10 -8.57 -3.93
N ASP A 57 0.17 -9.78 -3.45
CA ASP A 57 -0.83 -10.64 -2.79
C ASP A 57 -1.45 -9.92 -1.58
N PHE A 58 -0.62 -9.27 -0.77
CA PHE A 58 -1.09 -8.44 0.34
C PHE A 58 -1.91 -7.23 -0.15
N ALA A 59 -1.46 -6.52 -1.19
CA ALA A 59 -2.21 -5.40 -1.76
C ALA A 59 -3.56 -5.85 -2.38
N GLU A 60 -3.63 -7.05 -2.96
CA GLU A 60 -4.87 -7.67 -3.44
C GLU A 60 -5.80 -8.04 -2.29
N GLN A 61 -5.26 -8.53 -1.18
CA GLN A 61 -6.03 -8.77 0.03
C GLN A 61 -6.64 -7.46 0.57
N CYS A 62 -5.86 -6.38 0.67
CA CYS A 62 -6.38 -5.06 1.07
C CYS A 62 -7.42 -4.51 0.09
N LYS A 63 -7.28 -4.79 -1.21
CA LYS A 63 -8.29 -4.47 -2.21
C LYS A 63 -9.59 -5.25 -1.98
N TYR A 64 -9.49 -6.53 -1.67
CA TYR A 64 -10.65 -7.39 -1.46
C TYR A 64 -11.38 -7.10 -0.14
N GLU A 65 -10.65 -6.94 0.95
CA GLU A 65 -11.23 -6.75 2.30
C GLU A 65 -11.62 -5.30 2.55
N ALA A 66 -10.77 -4.34 2.20
CA ALA A 66 -11.00 -2.91 2.49
C ALA A 66 -11.37 -2.08 1.25
N GLY A 67 -11.44 -2.67 0.05
CA GLY A 67 -11.74 -1.92 -1.18
C GLY A 67 -10.61 -0.98 -1.61
N ALA A 68 -9.36 -1.26 -1.20
CA ALA A 68 -8.20 -0.45 -1.54
C ALA A 68 -7.87 -0.49 -3.05
N THR A 69 -7.38 0.62 -3.58
CA THR A 69 -6.82 0.67 -4.95
C THR A 69 -5.33 0.35 -4.90
N ILE A 70 -4.90 -0.65 -5.68
CA ILE A 70 -3.48 -1.02 -5.75
C ILE A 70 -2.74 0.00 -6.61
N VAL A 71 -1.69 0.58 -6.04
CA VAL A 71 -0.83 1.58 -6.69
C VAL A 71 0.60 1.04 -6.69
N TRP A 72 1.29 1.11 -7.83
CA TRP A 72 2.69 0.74 -7.93
C TRP A 72 3.55 2.01 -7.96
N ALA A 73 4.25 2.29 -6.86
CA ALA A 73 5.24 3.38 -6.77
C ALA A 73 6.63 2.95 -7.26
N CYS A 74 6.79 1.67 -7.62
CA CYS A 74 7.98 1.10 -8.23
C CYS A 74 7.69 0.59 -9.64
N THR A 75 8.70 0.00 -10.29
CA THR A 75 8.52 -0.67 -11.58
C THR A 75 7.50 -1.79 -11.43
N LYS A 76 6.35 -1.64 -12.10
CA LYS A 76 5.29 -2.65 -12.11
C LYS A 76 5.78 -3.92 -12.82
N PRO A 77 5.72 -5.10 -12.17
CA PRO A 77 6.06 -6.37 -12.80
C PRO A 77 5.13 -6.66 -13.99
N TRP A 78 5.62 -7.41 -14.97
CA TRP A 78 4.83 -7.78 -16.16
C TRP A 78 3.66 -8.73 -15.86
N TRP A 79 3.71 -9.44 -14.73
CA TRP A 79 2.69 -10.39 -14.28
C TRP A 79 1.58 -9.73 -13.43
N ALA A 80 1.80 -8.49 -12.96
CA ALA A 80 0.90 -7.74 -12.08
C ALA A 80 -0.09 -6.85 -12.85
#